data_AF-A0A835WIW2-F1
#
_entry.id   AF-A0A835WIW2-F1
#
_cell.length_a   1.000
_cell.length_b   1.000
_cell.length_c   1.000
_cell.angle_alpha   90.00
_cell.angle_beta   90.00
_cell.angle_gamma   90.00
#
_symmetry.space_group_name_H-M   'P 1'
#
loop_
_entity.id
_entity.type
_entity.pdbx_description
1 polymer ?
#
loop_
_entity_poly.entity_id
_entity_poly.type
_entity_poly.pdbx_seq_one_letter_code
_entity_poly.pdbx_strand_id
1 'polypeptide(L)'
;MLDINLFRTEKGGDPEIVRESQRRRFADVTLVDQVIALDAEWRQVRFQLDQLNKEFNALNKEIASVRKAGGNSDELQEKSKAMKKSIQETEEKEKEVIKARDSKVVAIGNIVHDSVPVSQDEANNAIVKTFGECRPQVDPASGKKLYNHVDLVQLLGIVNLEAGQEVAGGRGYYLTHEGVLLNQALINAALQMAYKRGFAPVHTPFFMRQEIMAECAQLSQFDDELYKVTGEGDDKYLIATSEQTLCAMHRKGWFEKADLPTKYVGYSTCFRKEVGSHGRDTLGIFRIHQFEKVEQFVIASPEGNASWEAMEEMLANAEDFYQSLGLPYRVVNIVSGELNNAASKKYDLEAWFPASATFRELVSCSNCLDYQSRRLDIRLRTPKGAATETTKSFVHMLNSTLTATERTLCCVLENYQTPEGVRVPDALKPFMAGVEFIPFRKAFDAKGKLVDLPKSTATSGAATPAPEAASA
;
A
#
# COMPACT_ATOMS: atom_id res chain seq x y z
N MET A 1 -0.05 8.76 -10.95
CA MET A 1 -0.16 9.05 -12.40
C MET A 1 1.10 9.75 -12.84
N LEU A 2 1.52 9.55 -14.08
CA LEU A 2 2.68 10.22 -14.65
C LEU A 2 2.42 11.72 -14.90
N ASP A 3 3.48 12.51 -14.98
CA ASP A 3 3.40 13.91 -15.42
C ASP A 3 2.96 13.98 -16.88
N ILE A 4 1.93 14.76 -17.19
CA ILE A 4 1.50 14.97 -18.57
C ILE A 4 2.60 15.60 -19.43
N ASN A 5 3.53 16.35 -18.84
CA ASN A 5 4.64 16.94 -19.57
C ASN A 5 5.66 15.89 -20.06
N LEU A 6 5.70 14.67 -19.49
CA LEU A 6 6.49 13.57 -20.07
C LEU A 6 6.01 13.18 -21.46
N PHE A 7 4.74 13.43 -21.78
CA PHE A 7 4.13 13.12 -23.07
C PHE A 7 4.27 14.27 -24.09
N ARG A 8 4.80 15.42 -23.68
CA ARG A 8 4.85 16.66 -24.48
C ARG A 8 6.29 17.00 -24.85
N THR A 9 6.69 16.68 -26.08
CA THR A 9 8.05 16.95 -26.58
C THR A 9 8.36 18.45 -26.61
N GLU A 10 7.38 19.29 -26.91
CA GLU A 10 7.49 20.74 -26.90
C GLU A 10 7.68 21.35 -25.50
N LYS A 11 7.43 20.55 -24.45
CA LYS A 11 7.68 20.92 -23.04
C LYS A 11 8.95 20.27 -22.49
N GLY A 12 9.76 19.63 -23.34
CA GLY A 12 10.99 18.93 -22.96
C GLY A 12 10.77 17.51 -22.43
N GLY A 13 9.57 16.96 -22.55
CA GLY A 13 9.30 15.56 -22.23
C GLY A 13 9.78 14.61 -23.32
N ASP A 14 9.96 13.35 -22.93
CA ASP A 14 10.29 12.26 -23.85
C ASP A 14 9.26 11.13 -23.73
N PRO A 15 8.27 11.07 -24.65
CA PRO A 15 7.27 10.01 -24.64
C PRO A 15 7.87 8.61 -24.85
N GLU A 16 9.07 8.49 -25.43
CA GLU A 16 9.70 7.19 -25.67
C GLU A 16 10.12 6.54 -24.35
N ILE A 17 10.51 7.31 -23.33
CA ILE A 17 10.76 6.78 -21.98
C ILE A 17 9.50 6.10 -21.43
N VAL A 18 8.32 6.70 -21.67
CA VAL A 18 7.04 6.13 -21.25
C VAL A 18 6.71 4.86 -22.06
N ARG A 19 6.93 4.88 -23.39
CA ARG A 19 6.73 3.70 -24.24
C ARG A 19 7.63 2.55 -23.82
N GLU A 20 8.90 2.82 -23.54
CA GLU A 20 9.86 1.81 -23.11
C GLU A 20 9.49 1.24 -21.73
N SER A 21 9.08 2.08 -20.78
CA SER A 21 8.55 1.62 -19.50
C SER A 21 7.33 0.71 -19.68
N GLN A 22 6.38 1.06 -20.57
CA GLN A 22 5.24 0.20 -20.90
C GLN A 22 5.68 -1.14 -21.52
N ARG A 23 6.66 -1.15 -22.44
CA ARG A 23 7.22 -2.39 -23.00
C ARG A 23 7.84 -3.27 -21.92
N ARG A 24 8.64 -2.69 -21.02
CA ARG A 24 9.24 -3.41 -19.88
C ARG A 24 8.17 -3.97 -18.94
N ARG A 25 7.05 -3.28 -18.75
CA ARG A 25 5.87 -3.77 -17.99
C ARG A 25 5.02 -4.77 -18.75
N PHE A 26 5.31 -5.03 -20.02
CA PHE A 26 4.47 -5.83 -20.92
C PHE A 26 3.04 -5.29 -21.04
N ALA A 27 2.91 -3.97 -20.92
CA ALA A 27 1.67 -3.24 -20.98
C ALA A 27 1.44 -2.63 -22.37
N ASP A 28 0.21 -2.20 -22.64
CA ASP A 28 -0.17 -1.62 -23.92
C ASP A 28 0.54 -0.27 -24.16
N VAL A 29 1.43 -0.26 -25.15
CA VAL A 29 2.19 0.94 -25.57
C VAL A 29 1.29 1.94 -26.29
N THR A 30 0.19 1.51 -26.91
CA THR A 30 -0.72 2.39 -27.65
C THR A 30 -1.43 3.39 -26.75
N LEU A 31 -1.50 3.12 -25.44
CA LEU A 31 -2.01 4.07 -24.45
C LEU A 31 -1.22 5.38 -24.45
N VAL A 32 0.09 5.34 -24.72
CA VAL A 32 0.94 6.54 -24.79
C VAL A 32 0.49 7.45 -25.93
N ASP A 33 0.25 6.87 -27.11
CA ASP A 33 -0.19 7.63 -28.29
C ASP A 33 -1.64 8.14 -28.13
N GLN A 34 -2.51 7.37 -27.48
CA GLN A 34 -3.86 7.82 -27.10
C GLN A 34 -3.80 9.03 -26.15
N VAL A 35 -2.91 9.03 -25.15
CA VAL A 35 -2.71 10.18 -24.26
C VAL A 35 -2.23 11.40 -25.04
N ILE A 36 -1.25 11.25 -25.93
CA ILE A 36 -0.72 12.35 -26.76
C ILE A 36 -1.83 12.95 -27.63
N ALA A 37 -2.64 12.10 -28.29
CA ALA A 37 -3.73 12.55 -29.14
C ALA A 37 -4.82 13.30 -28.34
N LEU A 38 -5.26 12.76 -27.20
CA LEU A 38 -6.25 13.39 -26.33
C LEU A 38 -5.72 14.69 -25.70
N ASP A 39 -4.43 14.75 -25.38
CA ASP A 39 -3.82 15.99 -24.88
C ASP A 39 -3.69 17.06 -25.97
N ALA A 40 -3.41 16.68 -27.21
CA ALA A 40 -3.43 17.59 -28.36
C ALA A 40 -4.84 18.13 -28.62
N GLU A 41 -5.85 17.27 -28.60
CA GLU A 41 -7.25 17.68 -28.71
C GLU A 41 -7.64 18.63 -27.58
N TRP A 42 -7.28 18.30 -26.32
CA TRP A 42 -7.57 19.16 -25.18
C TRP A 42 -6.96 20.56 -25.36
N ARG A 43 -5.70 20.65 -25.80
CA ARG A 43 -5.05 21.94 -26.06
C ARG A 43 -5.74 22.74 -27.16
N GLN A 44 -6.23 22.08 -28.21
CA GLN A 44 -6.99 22.72 -29.27
C GLN A 44 -8.33 23.26 -28.77
N VAL A 45 -9.08 22.45 -28.02
CA VAL A 45 -10.36 22.85 -27.41
C VAL A 45 -10.16 24.00 -26.43
N ARG A 46 -9.09 23.94 -25.61
CA ARG A 46 -8.72 25.01 -24.69
C ARG A 46 -8.44 26.32 -25.43
N PHE A 47 -7.65 26.26 -26.50
CA PHE A 47 -7.36 27.43 -27.32
C PHE A 47 -8.62 28.03 -27.95
N GLN A 48 -9.54 27.19 -28.45
CA GLN A 48 -10.83 27.63 -28.97
C GLN A 48 -11.68 28.32 -27.91
N LEU A 49 -11.74 27.75 -26.70
CA LEU A 49 -12.46 28.33 -25.57
C LEU A 49 -11.88 29.70 -25.18
N ASP A 50 -10.55 29.85 -25.17
CA ASP A 50 -9.89 31.12 -24.88
C ASP A 50 -10.20 32.18 -25.96
N GLN A 51 -10.25 31.81 -27.25
CA GLN A 51 -10.65 32.73 -28.33
C GLN A 51 -12.13 33.13 -28.20
N LEU A 52 -13.04 32.17 -27.99
CA LEU A 52 -14.47 32.45 -27.81
C LEU A 52 -14.71 33.39 -26.63
N ASN A 53 -14.03 33.18 -25.51
CA ASN A 53 -14.13 34.06 -24.34
C ASN A 53 -13.61 35.48 -24.65
N LYS A 54 -12.52 35.59 -25.41
CA LYS A 54 -11.97 36.89 -25.83
C LYS A 54 -12.95 37.64 -26.74
N GLU A 55 -13.51 36.96 -27.73
CA GLU A 55 -14.50 37.52 -28.66
C GLU A 55 -15.79 37.90 -27.94
N PHE A 56 -16.28 37.06 -27.03
CA PHE A 56 -17.48 37.33 -26.24
C PHE A 56 -17.32 38.57 -25.37
N ASN A 57 -16.16 38.73 -24.74
CA ASN A 57 -15.85 39.93 -23.94
C ASN A 57 -15.73 41.19 -24.81
N ALA A 58 -15.18 41.09 -26.03
CA ALA A 58 -15.13 42.20 -26.96
C ALA A 58 -16.54 42.61 -27.44
N LEU A 59 -17.37 41.63 -27.81
CA LEU A 59 -18.75 41.84 -28.25
C LEU A 59 -19.61 42.48 -27.14
N ASN A 60 -19.46 42.05 -25.89
CA ASN A 60 -20.18 42.67 -24.77
C ASN A 60 -19.76 44.12 -24.52
N LYS A 61 -18.49 44.47 -24.75
CA LYS A 61 -18.03 45.87 -24.69
C LYS A 61 -18.65 46.70 -25.83
N GLU A 62 -18.76 46.14 -27.03
CA GLU A 62 -19.40 46.78 -28.18
C GLU A 62 -20.89 47.02 -27.93
N ILE A 63 -21.62 46.02 -27.43
CA ILE A 63 -23.04 46.15 -27.04
C ILE A 63 -23.23 47.28 -26.04
N ALA A 64 -22.37 47.37 -25.01
CA ALA A 64 -22.43 48.44 -24.02
C ALA A 64 -22.19 49.82 -24.65
N SER A 65 -21.26 49.93 -25.60
CA SER A 65 -20.97 51.16 -26.33
C SER A 65 -22.15 51.60 -27.20
N VAL A 66 -22.74 50.68 -27.99
CA VAL A 66 -23.88 50.96 -28.87
C VAL A 66 -25.10 51.43 -28.06
N ARG A 67 -25.40 50.75 -26.95
CA ARG A 67 -26.49 51.14 -26.05
C ARG A 67 -26.26 52.53 -25.44
N LYS A 68 -25.02 52.82 -25.02
CA LYS A 68 -24.65 54.15 -24.49
C LYS A 68 -24.80 55.27 -25.52
N ALA A 69 -24.58 54.96 -26.79
CA ALA A 69 -24.79 55.87 -27.91
C ALA A 69 -26.26 55.95 -28.38
N GLY A 70 -27.19 55.24 -27.74
CA GLY A 70 -28.62 55.23 -28.09
C GLY A 70 -28.98 54.40 -29.33
N GLY A 71 -28.06 53.55 -29.81
CA GLY A 71 -28.28 52.69 -30.97
C GLY A 71 -29.00 51.37 -30.65
N ASN A 72 -29.57 50.73 -31.68
CA ASN A 72 -30.13 49.38 -31.58
C ASN A 72 -28.98 48.34 -31.50
N SER A 73 -29.04 47.44 -30.52
CA SER A 73 -28.04 46.39 -30.29
C SER A 73 -28.61 44.97 -30.38
N ASP A 74 -29.82 44.79 -30.91
CA ASP A 74 -30.55 43.51 -30.88
C ASP A 74 -29.79 42.42 -31.65
N GLU A 75 -29.23 42.73 -32.83
CA GLU A 75 -28.41 41.78 -33.58
C GLU A 75 -27.12 41.38 -32.84
N LEU A 76 -26.47 42.34 -32.17
CA LEU A 76 -25.27 42.06 -31.37
C LEU A 76 -25.62 41.22 -30.13
N GLN A 77 -26.79 41.44 -29.53
CA GLN A 77 -27.28 40.62 -28.42
C GLN A 77 -27.58 39.18 -28.84
N GLU A 78 -28.17 38.96 -30.01
CA GLU A 78 -28.39 37.61 -30.54
C GLU A 78 -27.06 36.90 -30.83
N LYS A 79 -26.08 37.61 -31.42
CA LYS A 79 -24.71 37.08 -31.57
C LYS A 79 -24.07 36.73 -30.22
N SER A 80 -24.26 37.56 -29.19
CA SER A 80 -23.74 37.32 -27.84
C SER A 80 -24.38 36.08 -27.20
N LYS A 81 -25.69 35.90 -27.35
CA LYS A 81 -26.40 34.69 -26.91
C LYS A 81 -25.88 33.43 -27.62
N ALA A 82 -25.71 33.48 -28.94
CA ALA A 82 -25.17 32.37 -29.72
C ALA A 82 -23.75 32.00 -29.28
N MET A 83 -22.88 33.00 -29.09
CA MET A 83 -21.50 32.80 -28.64
C MET A 83 -21.43 32.22 -27.23
N LYS A 84 -22.33 32.65 -26.33
CA LYS A 84 -22.45 32.06 -24.99
C LYS A 84 -22.81 30.57 -25.04
N LYS A 85 -23.68 30.15 -25.97
CA LYS A 85 -23.99 28.75 -26.19
C LYS A 85 -22.77 27.97 -26.69
N SER A 86 -22.03 28.49 -27.67
CA SER A 86 -20.80 27.87 -28.16
C SER A 86 -19.72 27.75 -27.08
N ILE A 87 -19.61 28.74 -26.17
CA ILE A 87 -18.73 28.65 -24.99
C ILE A 87 -19.13 27.46 -24.11
N GLN A 88 -20.42 27.33 -23.78
CA GLN A 88 -20.91 26.22 -22.94
C GLN A 88 -20.64 24.84 -23.58
N GLU A 89 -20.92 24.69 -24.87
CA GLU A 89 -20.64 23.45 -25.61
C GLU A 89 -19.13 23.13 -25.62
N THR A 90 -18.29 24.16 -25.77
CA THR A 90 -16.82 23.99 -25.77
C THR A 90 -16.30 23.66 -24.36
N GLU A 91 -16.87 24.23 -23.30
CA GLU A 91 -16.55 23.90 -21.90
C GLU A 91 -16.93 22.45 -21.56
N GLU A 92 -18.07 21.96 -22.05
CA GLU A 92 -18.48 20.57 -21.91
C GLU A 92 -17.51 19.63 -22.63
N LYS A 93 -17.18 19.95 -23.89
CA LYS A 93 -16.18 19.21 -24.65
C LYS A 93 -14.81 19.19 -23.96
N GLU A 94 -14.37 20.32 -23.40
CA GLU A 94 -13.09 20.39 -22.66
C GLU A 94 -13.09 19.40 -21.49
N LYS A 95 -14.17 19.35 -20.70
CA LYS A 95 -14.30 18.44 -19.56
C LYS A 95 -14.27 16.97 -20.00
N GLU A 96 -14.94 16.63 -21.09
CA GLU A 96 -14.96 15.27 -21.64
C GLU A 96 -13.56 14.83 -22.09
N VAL A 97 -12.85 15.67 -22.84
CA VAL A 97 -11.52 15.36 -23.34
C VAL A 97 -10.50 15.27 -22.20
N ILE A 98 -10.56 16.16 -21.20
CA ILE A 98 -9.71 16.05 -19.98
C ILE A 98 -9.97 14.72 -19.27
N LYS A 99 -11.24 14.38 -19.04
CA LYS A 99 -11.61 13.14 -18.35
C LYS A 99 -11.11 11.91 -19.12
N ALA A 100 -11.27 11.91 -20.44
CA ALA A 100 -10.77 10.84 -21.31
C ALA A 100 -9.24 10.74 -21.22
N ARG A 101 -8.52 11.86 -21.37
CA ARG A 101 -7.04 11.90 -21.25
C ARG A 101 -6.58 11.36 -19.90
N ASP A 102 -7.10 11.90 -18.81
CA ASP A 102 -6.63 11.58 -17.46
C ASP A 102 -6.93 10.10 -17.11
N SER A 103 -8.04 9.54 -17.59
CA SER A 103 -8.33 8.10 -17.44
C SER A 103 -7.27 7.22 -18.11
N LYS A 104 -6.71 7.65 -19.25
CA LYS A 104 -5.63 6.95 -19.95
C LYS A 104 -4.29 7.14 -19.26
N VAL A 105 -3.99 8.33 -18.75
CA VAL A 105 -2.76 8.59 -17.98
C VAL A 105 -2.72 7.77 -16.68
N VAL A 106 -3.86 7.63 -15.99
CA VAL A 106 -3.95 6.82 -14.75
C VAL A 106 -3.75 5.32 -15.00
N ALA A 107 -4.05 4.84 -16.21
CA ALA A 107 -3.84 3.45 -16.60
C ALA A 107 -2.38 3.12 -16.91
N ILE A 108 -1.53 4.13 -17.15
CA ILE A 108 -0.10 3.96 -17.44
C ILE A 108 0.67 3.89 -16.11
N GLY A 109 1.41 2.81 -15.90
CA GLY A 109 2.23 2.61 -14.70
C GLY A 109 3.39 3.62 -14.60
N ASN A 110 3.93 3.74 -13.40
CA ASN A 110 5.09 4.57 -13.13
C ASN A 110 6.31 4.12 -13.95
N ILE A 111 7.29 5.01 -14.12
CA ILE A 111 8.52 4.68 -14.85
C ILE A 111 9.28 3.58 -14.11
N VAL A 112 9.53 2.47 -14.79
CA VAL A 112 10.28 1.34 -14.23
C VAL A 112 11.75 1.72 -14.06
N HIS A 113 12.29 1.59 -12.85
CA HIS A 113 13.70 1.86 -12.59
C HIS A 113 14.61 0.90 -13.37
N ASP A 114 15.78 1.37 -13.82
CA ASP A 114 16.69 0.59 -14.69
C ASP A 114 17.20 -0.70 -14.03
N SER A 115 17.30 -0.74 -12.70
CA SER A 115 17.71 -1.94 -11.98
C SER A 115 16.62 -3.03 -11.87
N VAL A 116 15.39 -2.80 -12.35
CA VAL A 116 14.29 -3.76 -12.26
C VAL A 116 14.46 -4.85 -13.34
N PRO A 117 14.46 -6.14 -12.96
CA PRO A 117 14.56 -7.24 -13.92
C PRO A 117 13.32 -7.27 -14.83
N VAL A 118 13.54 -7.43 -16.14
CA VAL A 118 12.46 -7.41 -17.12
C VAL A 118 11.92 -8.82 -17.35
N SER A 119 10.76 -9.13 -16.79
CA SER A 119 10.06 -10.42 -16.95
C SER A 119 8.59 -10.30 -16.52
N GLN A 120 7.74 -11.24 -16.97
CA GLN A 120 6.35 -11.43 -16.52
C GLN A 120 6.21 -12.60 -15.53
N ASP A 121 7.31 -13.22 -15.13
CA ASP A 121 7.29 -14.41 -14.29
C ASP A 121 8.04 -14.15 -12.99
N GLU A 122 7.31 -14.21 -11.86
CA GLU A 122 7.83 -14.06 -10.49
C GLU A 122 8.99 -15.03 -10.20
N ALA A 123 9.07 -16.18 -10.88
CA ALA A 123 10.20 -17.09 -10.74
C ALA A 123 11.55 -16.44 -11.16
N ASN A 124 11.50 -15.37 -11.97
CA ASN A 124 12.67 -14.59 -12.38
C ASN A 124 12.95 -13.37 -11.48
N ASN A 125 12.26 -13.24 -10.34
CA ASN A 125 12.61 -12.25 -9.33
C ASN A 125 14.08 -12.42 -8.93
N ALA A 126 14.86 -11.33 -9.00
CA ALA A 126 16.29 -11.39 -8.74
C ALA A 126 16.55 -11.41 -7.24
N ILE A 127 17.24 -12.43 -6.73
CA ILE A 127 17.67 -12.48 -5.32
C ILE A 127 18.76 -11.43 -5.10
N VAL A 128 18.53 -10.53 -4.14
CA VAL A 128 19.42 -9.42 -3.81
C VAL A 128 20.23 -9.74 -2.57
N LYS A 129 19.59 -10.32 -1.55
CA LYS A 129 20.19 -10.67 -0.26
C LYS A 129 19.56 -11.93 0.32
N THR A 130 20.29 -12.60 1.20
CA THR A 130 19.78 -13.70 2.03
C THR A 130 20.27 -13.52 3.46
N PHE A 131 19.51 -14.04 4.43
CA PHE A 131 19.86 -14.00 5.84
C PHE A 131 19.41 -15.29 6.54
N GLY A 132 20.20 -15.74 7.52
CA GLY A 132 19.88 -16.86 8.40
C GLY A 132 20.05 -18.24 7.75
N GLU A 133 19.96 -19.27 8.57
CA GLU A 133 20.00 -20.67 8.13
C GLU A 133 18.59 -21.25 8.02
N CYS A 134 18.21 -21.73 6.84
CA CYS A 134 16.90 -22.33 6.61
C CYS A 134 16.75 -23.63 7.41
N ARG A 135 15.84 -23.64 8.40
CA ARG A 135 15.51 -24.85 9.18
C ARG A 135 15.01 -25.97 8.23
N PRO A 136 15.49 -27.22 8.37
CA PRO A 136 15.01 -28.35 7.56
C PRO A 136 13.55 -28.71 7.89
N GLN A 137 12.87 -29.45 7.00
CA GLN A 137 11.47 -29.87 7.19
C GLN A 137 11.26 -30.90 8.30
N VAL A 138 12.35 -31.40 8.88
CA VAL A 138 12.37 -32.42 9.94
C VAL A 138 13.01 -31.79 11.17
N ASP A 139 12.35 -31.97 12.31
CA ASP A 139 12.88 -31.52 13.59
C ASP A 139 14.14 -32.33 13.96
N PRO A 140 15.31 -31.69 14.15
CA PRO A 140 16.56 -32.41 14.42
C PRO A 140 16.55 -33.20 15.73
N ALA A 141 15.78 -32.77 16.73
CA ALA A 141 15.75 -33.41 18.05
C ALA A 141 14.86 -34.65 18.07
N SER A 142 13.71 -34.60 17.39
CA SER A 142 12.73 -35.71 17.39
C SER A 142 12.76 -36.58 16.14
N GLY A 143 13.40 -36.13 15.06
CA GLY A 143 13.39 -36.81 13.75
C GLY A 143 12.03 -36.81 13.05
N LYS A 144 11.05 -36.04 13.55
CA LYS A 144 9.69 -35.97 12.99
C LYS A 144 9.55 -34.82 12.01
N LYS A 145 8.63 -34.96 11.05
CA LYS A 145 8.26 -33.87 10.14
C LYS A 145 7.67 -32.71 10.95
N LEU A 146 8.07 -31.49 10.61
CA LEU A 146 7.53 -30.27 11.19
C LEU A 146 6.06 -30.08 10.81
N TYR A 147 5.27 -29.58 11.76
CA TYR A 147 3.91 -29.13 11.48
C TYR A 147 3.96 -27.82 10.70
N ASN A 148 3.03 -27.64 9.75
CA ASN A 148 2.82 -26.35 9.10
C ASN A 148 2.06 -25.41 10.04
N HIS A 149 2.02 -24.13 9.73
CA HIS A 149 1.31 -23.15 10.56
C HIS A 149 -0.20 -23.43 10.69
N VAL A 150 -0.85 -24.05 9.70
CA VAL A 150 -2.28 -24.40 9.73
C VAL A 150 -2.58 -25.43 10.83
N ASP A 151 -1.70 -26.42 10.98
CA ASP A 151 -1.78 -27.41 12.04
C ASP A 151 -1.38 -26.78 13.38
N LEU A 152 -0.31 -26.00 13.42
CA LEU A 152 0.20 -25.39 14.65
C LEU A 152 -0.83 -24.48 15.33
N VAL A 153 -1.53 -23.63 14.59
CA VAL A 153 -2.54 -22.73 15.20
C VAL A 153 -3.66 -23.52 15.90
N GLN A 154 -4.00 -24.70 15.39
CA GLN A 154 -4.99 -25.60 15.96
C GLN A 154 -4.45 -26.40 17.14
N LEU A 155 -3.25 -26.97 17.02
CA LEU A 155 -2.57 -27.74 18.07
C LEU A 155 -2.31 -26.90 19.32
N LEU A 156 -1.93 -25.63 19.14
CA LEU A 156 -1.72 -24.67 20.22
C LEU A 156 -3.06 -24.13 20.77
N GLY A 157 -4.16 -24.26 20.04
CA GLY A 157 -5.46 -23.70 20.41
C GLY A 157 -5.49 -22.16 20.41
N ILE A 158 -4.62 -21.52 19.63
CA ILE A 158 -4.47 -20.05 19.58
C ILE A 158 -5.27 -19.39 18.45
N VAL A 159 -5.88 -20.20 17.57
CA VAL A 159 -6.83 -19.75 16.56
C VAL A 159 -8.04 -20.66 16.55
N ASN A 160 -9.24 -20.07 16.49
CA ASN A 160 -10.48 -20.79 16.21
C ASN A 160 -10.96 -20.46 14.79
N LEU A 161 -10.62 -21.35 13.85
CA LEU A 161 -11.00 -21.22 12.43
C LEU A 161 -12.46 -21.59 12.20
N GLU A 162 -12.96 -22.63 12.88
CA GLU A 162 -14.34 -23.11 12.72
C GLU A 162 -15.36 -22.04 13.13
N ALA A 163 -15.20 -21.46 14.33
CA ALA A 163 -16.08 -20.39 14.78
C ALA A 163 -15.93 -19.11 13.94
N GLY A 164 -14.73 -18.85 13.44
CA GLY A 164 -14.49 -17.72 12.54
C GLY A 164 -15.22 -17.87 11.21
N GLN A 165 -15.18 -19.08 10.63
CA GLN A 165 -15.88 -19.40 9.40
C GLN A 165 -17.39 -19.36 9.56
N GLU A 166 -17.91 -19.87 10.68
CA GLU A 166 -19.34 -19.81 10.99
C GLU A 166 -19.85 -18.37 11.10
N VAL A 167 -19.07 -17.47 11.71
CA VAL A 167 -19.50 -16.08 11.97
C VAL A 167 -19.26 -15.15 10.77
N ALA A 168 -18.11 -15.24 10.11
CA ALA A 168 -17.69 -14.28 9.08
C ALA A 168 -17.60 -14.86 7.67
N GLY A 169 -17.90 -16.16 7.49
CA GLY A 169 -17.73 -16.87 6.23
C GLY A 169 -16.29 -17.30 5.96
N GLY A 170 -16.01 -17.70 4.72
CA GLY A 170 -14.68 -18.21 4.32
C GLY A 170 -13.53 -17.29 4.77
N ARG A 171 -12.44 -17.88 5.26
CA ARG A 171 -11.25 -17.19 5.79
C ARG A 171 -11.50 -16.32 7.05
N GLY A 172 -12.68 -16.41 7.67
CA GLY A 172 -12.91 -15.89 9.01
C GLY A 172 -12.16 -16.69 10.07
N TYR A 173 -11.69 -16.01 11.13
CA TYR A 173 -10.95 -16.63 12.24
C TYR A 173 -11.13 -15.81 13.53
N TYR A 174 -10.90 -16.45 14.67
CA TYR A 174 -10.64 -15.77 15.94
C TYR A 174 -9.22 -16.07 16.40
N LEU A 175 -8.47 -15.06 16.84
CA LEU A 175 -7.29 -15.27 17.69
C LEU A 175 -7.73 -15.48 19.13
N THR A 176 -7.12 -16.45 19.82
CA THR A 176 -7.42 -16.82 21.20
C THR A 176 -6.15 -17.02 22.01
N HIS A 177 -6.26 -16.91 23.34
CA HIS A 177 -5.14 -17.14 24.28
C HIS A 177 -3.85 -16.39 23.87
N GLU A 178 -2.71 -17.09 23.83
CA GLU A 178 -1.41 -16.52 23.45
C GLU A 178 -1.35 -16.09 21.98
N GLY A 179 -2.29 -16.51 21.12
CA GLY A 179 -2.40 -15.99 19.76
C GLY A 179 -2.68 -14.50 19.74
N VAL A 180 -3.55 -14.02 20.64
CA VAL A 180 -3.83 -12.59 20.81
C VAL A 180 -2.59 -11.87 21.34
N LEU A 181 -1.93 -12.44 22.35
CA LEU A 181 -0.72 -11.85 22.94
C LEU A 181 0.41 -11.76 21.92
N LEU A 182 0.64 -12.81 21.13
CA LEU A 182 1.69 -12.86 20.11
C LEU A 182 1.43 -11.86 18.99
N ASN A 183 0.17 -11.69 18.58
CA ASN A 183 -0.20 -10.66 17.61
C ASN A 183 0.10 -9.25 18.15
N GLN A 184 -0.30 -8.96 19.40
CA GLN A 184 0.00 -7.68 20.06
C GLN A 184 1.51 -7.48 20.27
N ALA A 185 2.27 -8.54 20.56
CA ALA A 185 3.72 -8.48 20.71
C ALA A 185 4.41 -8.06 19.40
N LEU A 186 3.99 -8.61 18.26
CA LEU A 186 4.51 -8.23 16.95
C LEU A 186 4.23 -6.76 16.62
N ILE A 187 3.00 -6.28 16.87
CA ILE A 187 2.61 -4.87 16.66
C ILE A 187 3.49 -3.96 17.51
N ASN A 188 3.59 -4.24 18.81
CA ASN A 188 4.32 -3.38 19.75
C ASN A 188 5.83 -3.39 19.51
N ALA A 189 6.42 -4.54 19.19
CA ALA A 189 7.83 -4.64 18.85
C ALA A 189 8.17 -3.81 17.60
N ALA A 190 7.35 -3.93 16.55
CA ALA A 190 7.52 -3.19 15.30
C ALA A 190 7.37 -1.67 15.51
N LEU A 191 6.31 -1.23 16.20
CA LEU A 191 6.09 0.19 16.52
C LEU A 191 7.22 0.76 17.38
N GLN A 192 7.67 0.03 18.41
CA GLN A 192 8.76 0.50 19.28
C GLN A 192 10.07 0.63 18.49
N MET A 193 10.37 -0.33 17.61
CA MET A 193 11.58 -0.28 16.79
C MET A 193 11.54 0.92 15.83
N ALA A 194 10.43 1.12 15.11
CA ALA A 194 10.28 2.25 14.19
C ALA A 194 10.34 3.61 14.91
N TYR A 195 9.70 3.72 16.08
CA TYR A 195 9.75 4.93 16.91
C TYR A 195 11.18 5.30 17.31
N LYS A 196 11.98 4.32 17.74
CA LYS A 196 13.40 4.51 18.09
C LYS A 196 14.25 4.92 16.88
N ARG A 197 13.79 4.65 15.65
CA ARG A 197 14.43 5.06 14.39
C ARG A 197 13.89 6.39 13.84
N GLY A 198 13.11 7.13 14.63
CA GLY A 198 12.62 8.46 14.27
C GLY A 198 11.36 8.47 13.38
N PHE A 199 10.66 7.35 13.25
CA PHE A 199 9.36 7.31 12.59
C PHE A 199 8.27 7.77 13.57
N ALA A 200 7.41 8.68 13.14
CA ALA A 200 6.27 9.13 13.93
C ALA A 200 5.12 8.10 13.88
N PRO A 201 4.66 7.55 15.02
CA PRO A 201 3.56 6.60 15.03
C PRO A 201 2.23 7.25 14.66
N VAL A 202 1.45 6.59 13.81
CA VAL A 202 0.14 7.08 13.37
C VAL A 202 -0.88 5.95 13.44
N HIS A 203 -2.02 6.21 14.10
CA HIS A 203 -3.20 5.37 13.99
C HIS A 203 -4.13 6.00 12.95
N THR A 204 -4.50 5.23 11.91
CA THR A 204 -5.23 5.75 10.76
C THR A 204 -6.71 5.40 10.80
N PRO A 205 -7.60 6.20 10.17
CA PRO A 205 -8.97 5.77 9.92
C PRO A 205 -9.00 4.47 9.12
N PHE A 206 -9.97 3.58 9.36
CA PHE A 206 -10.08 2.31 8.62
C PHE A 206 -10.98 2.40 7.39
N PHE A 207 -11.53 3.57 7.12
CA PHE A 207 -12.38 3.85 5.97
C PHE A 207 -11.99 5.16 5.30
N MET A 208 -12.07 5.18 3.98
CA MET A 208 -11.83 6.37 3.16
C MET A 208 -13.04 6.66 2.29
N ARG A 209 -13.32 7.95 2.06
CA ARG A 209 -14.35 8.37 1.09
C ARG A 209 -13.96 7.92 -0.31
N GLN A 210 -14.95 7.51 -1.11
CA GLN A 210 -14.73 6.94 -2.45
C GLN A 210 -13.85 7.82 -3.33
N GLU A 211 -14.09 9.14 -3.37
CA GLU A 211 -13.36 10.08 -4.20
C GLU A 211 -11.88 10.23 -3.79
N ILE A 212 -11.57 10.05 -2.50
CA ILE A 212 -10.18 10.09 -2.00
C ILE A 212 -9.49 8.76 -2.22
N MET A 213 -10.18 7.65 -1.95
CA MET A 213 -9.67 6.31 -2.23
C MET A 213 -9.29 6.18 -3.70
N ALA A 214 -10.13 6.74 -4.58
CA ALA A 214 -9.89 6.72 -6.02
C ALA A 214 -8.53 7.31 -6.36
N GLU A 215 -8.07 8.37 -5.69
CA GLU A 215 -6.79 9.03 -5.95
C GLU A 215 -5.56 8.23 -5.49
N CYS A 216 -5.72 7.33 -4.49
CA CYS A 216 -4.65 6.51 -3.94
C CYS A 216 -4.58 5.12 -4.58
N ALA A 217 -5.74 4.49 -4.81
CA ALA A 217 -5.87 3.13 -5.30
C ALA A 217 -5.94 3.07 -6.83
N GLN A 218 -5.55 1.92 -7.36
CA GLN A 218 -5.74 1.56 -8.76
C GLN A 218 -7.18 1.14 -9.00
N LEU A 219 -7.66 1.29 -10.23
CA LEU A 219 -9.06 1.00 -10.55
C LEU A 219 -9.42 -0.47 -10.29
N SER A 220 -8.55 -1.41 -10.65
CA SER A 220 -8.75 -2.85 -10.39
C SER A 220 -8.89 -3.18 -8.90
N GLN A 221 -8.23 -2.43 -8.01
CA GLN A 221 -8.31 -2.67 -6.57
C GLN A 221 -9.71 -2.45 -6.00
N PHE A 222 -10.56 -1.62 -6.61
CA PHE A 222 -11.94 -1.42 -6.17
C PHE A 222 -12.76 -2.71 -6.26
N ASP A 223 -12.58 -3.43 -7.36
CA ASP A 223 -13.29 -4.68 -7.61
C ASP A 223 -12.65 -5.81 -6.81
N ASP A 224 -11.32 -5.90 -6.85
CA ASP A 224 -10.57 -7.09 -6.41
C ASP A 224 -10.19 -7.09 -4.92
N GLU A 225 -9.96 -5.91 -4.32
CA GLU A 225 -9.38 -5.80 -2.98
C GLU A 225 -10.29 -5.07 -1.98
N LEU A 226 -10.97 -4.00 -2.39
CA LEU A 226 -11.60 -3.05 -1.45
C LEU A 226 -13.05 -3.40 -1.11
N TYR A 227 -13.35 -3.58 0.18
CA TYR A 227 -14.73 -3.66 0.67
C TYR A 227 -15.38 -2.27 0.69
N LYS A 228 -16.58 -2.17 0.12
CA LYS A 228 -17.39 -0.94 0.15
C LYS A 228 -18.25 -0.90 1.42
N VAL A 229 -18.32 0.26 2.06
CA VAL A 229 -19.18 0.57 3.20
C VAL A 229 -20.24 1.56 2.74
N THR A 230 -21.51 1.14 2.86
CA THR A 230 -22.69 1.92 2.47
C THR A 230 -23.58 2.17 3.69
N GLY A 231 -24.40 3.21 3.66
CA GLY A 231 -25.31 3.58 4.75
C GLY A 231 -25.91 4.96 4.53
N GLU A 232 -26.18 5.70 5.61
CA GLU A 232 -26.51 7.13 5.50
C GLU A 232 -25.24 7.96 5.22
N GLY A 233 -25.30 8.81 4.20
CA GLY A 233 -24.19 9.67 3.77
C GLY A 233 -23.33 9.07 2.65
N ASP A 234 -22.13 9.62 2.49
CA ASP A 234 -21.25 9.25 1.37
C ASP A 234 -20.70 7.83 1.48
N ASP A 235 -20.61 7.16 0.33
CA ASP A 235 -19.96 5.85 0.17
C ASP A 235 -18.48 5.90 0.60
N LYS A 236 -18.07 4.88 1.34
CA LYS A 236 -16.70 4.71 1.83
C LYS A 236 -16.17 3.34 1.46
N TYR A 237 -14.86 3.16 1.58
CA TYR A 237 -14.19 1.87 1.40
C TYR A 237 -13.32 1.58 2.61
N LEU A 238 -13.35 0.33 3.07
CA LEU A 238 -12.37 -0.16 4.04
C LEU A 238 -10.97 -0.16 3.41
N ILE A 239 -9.97 0.18 4.21
CA ILE A 239 -8.58 0.26 3.75
C ILE A 239 -7.98 -1.15 3.57
N ALA A 240 -7.22 -1.34 2.49
CA ALA A 240 -6.41 -2.56 2.28
C ALA A 240 -5.03 -2.47 2.94
N THR A 241 -4.65 -1.27 3.38
CA THR A 241 -3.38 -0.91 4.03
C THR A 241 -3.46 0.52 4.57
N SER A 242 -2.80 0.81 5.70
CA SER A 242 -2.66 2.19 6.23
C SER A 242 -1.94 3.13 5.26
N GLU A 243 -1.16 2.60 4.31
CA GLU A 243 -0.57 3.36 3.20
C GLU A 243 -1.62 4.24 2.50
N GLN A 244 -2.82 3.73 2.21
CA GLN A 244 -3.85 4.49 1.49
C GLN A 244 -4.24 5.77 2.25
N THR A 245 -4.41 5.65 3.55
CA THR A 245 -4.72 6.80 4.43
C THR A 245 -3.52 7.71 4.67
N LEU A 246 -2.31 7.16 4.78
CA LEU A 246 -1.08 7.93 4.98
C LEU A 246 -0.73 8.76 3.74
N CYS A 247 -0.90 8.18 2.53
CA CYS A 247 -0.85 8.90 1.26
C CYS A 247 -1.79 10.10 1.27
N ALA A 248 -3.06 9.89 1.64
CA ALA A 248 -4.08 10.93 1.62
C ALA A 248 -3.99 11.96 2.77
N MET A 249 -3.20 11.69 3.81
CA MET A 249 -3.09 12.54 5.00
C MET A 249 -2.69 13.98 4.66
N HIS A 250 -1.83 14.14 3.64
CA HIS A 250 -1.29 15.43 3.19
C HIS A 250 -1.88 15.91 1.87
N ARG A 251 -3.01 15.34 1.44
CA ARG A 251 -3.67 15.65 0.17
C ARG A 251 -3.87 17.15 -0.04
N LYS A 252 -3.51 17.65 -1.21
CA LYS A 252 -3.52 19.09 -1.60
C LYS A 252 -2.61 20.00 -0.76
N GLY A 253 -1.74 19.40 0.05
CA GLY A 253 -0.78 20.09 0.90
C GLY A 253 0.50 20.51 0.18
N TRP A 254 1.34 21.22 0.91
CA TRP A 254 2.66 21.66 0.49
C TRP A 254 3.70 21.29 1.54
N PHE A 255 4.84 20.77 1.09
CA PHE A 255 6.03 20.55 1.90
C PHE A 255 7.09 21.61 1.55
N GLU A 256 7.86 22.02 2.54
CA GLU A 256 9.12 22.72 2.38
C GLU A 256 10.28 21.71 2.40
N LYS A 257 11.46 22.10 1.89
CA LYS A 257 12.65 21.22 1.93
C LYS A 257 13.03 20.79 3.35
N ALA A 258 12.81 21.67 4.34
CA ALA A 258 13.12 21.41 5.74
C ALA A 258 12.20 20.38 6.41
N ASP A 259 11.04 20.08 5.80
CA ASP A 259 10.09 19.08 6.30
C ASP A 259 10.48 17.65 5.90
N LEU A 260 11.45 17.50 4.98
CA LEU A 260 11.78 16.23 4.34
C LEU A 260 13.12 15.66 4.86
N PRO A 261 13.22 14.33 5.07
CA PRO A 261 12.16 13.34 4.91
C PRO A 261 11.17 13.36 6.09
N THR A 262 9.87 13.31 5.79
CA THR A 262 8.83 13.03 6.79
C THR A 262 8.59 11.53 6.86
N LYS A 263 8.66 10.94 8.06
CA LYS A 263 8.61 9.49 8.29
C LYS A 263 7.48 9.11 9.23
N TYR A 264 6.59 8.22 8.79
CA TYR A 264 5.47 7.69 9.58
C TYR A 264 5.55 6.18 9.72
N VAL A 265 5.16 5.68 10.90
CA VAL A 265 4.87 4.26 11.11
C VAL A 265 3.38 4.10 11.44
N GLY A 266 2.62 3.58 10.48
CA GLY A 266 1.17 3.39 10.58
C GLY A 266 0.80 2.03 11.16
N TYR A 267 -0.11 2.00 12.13
CA TYR A 267 -0.74 0.77 12.59
C TYR A 267 -2.24 0.77 12.22
N SER A 268 -2.69 -0.29 11.55
CA SER A 268 -4.10 -0.49 11.21
C SER A 268 -4.47 -1.95 10.98
N THR A 269 -5.76 -2.25 11.18
CA THR A 269 -6.40 -3.40 10.58
C THR A 269 -6.55 -3.18 9.07
N CYS A 270 -6.18 -4.17 8.28
CA CYS A 270 -6.27 -4.18 6.82
C CYS A 270 -7.38 -5.13 6.37
N PHE A 271 -8.17 -4.71 5.37
CA PHE A 271 -9.29 -5.47 4.83
C PHE A 271 -9.09 -5.74 3.34
N ARG A 272 -9.11 -7.02 2.93
CA ARG A 272 -8.94 -7.41 1.51
C ARG A 272 -9.95 -8.47 1.10
N LYS A 273 -10.69 -8.23 0.00
CA LYS A 273 -11.60 -9.22 -0.58
C LYS A 273 -10.89 -10.46 -1.11
N GLU A 274 -9.62 -10.32 -1.51
CA GLU A 274 -8.78 -11.40 -2.04
C GLU A 274 -9.40 -12.10 -3.27
N VAL A 275 -10.08 -11.35 -4.13
CA VAL A 275 -10.62 -11.86 -5.41
C VAL A 275 -9.46 -12.29 -6.32
N GLY A 276 -9.63 -13.37 -7.08
CA GLY A 276 -8.58 -13.90 -7.98
C GLY A 276 -7.55 -14.82 -7.32
N SER A 277 -7.51 -14.92 -5.99
CA SER A 277 -6.57 -15.80 -5.26
C SER A 277 -6.99 -17.29 -5.20
N HIS A 278 -7.78 -17.79 -6.18
CA HIS A 278 -8.46 -19.09 -6.12
C HIS A 278 -7.52 -20.25 -5.71
N GLY A 279 -7.60 -20.65 -4.44
CA GLY A 279 -6.92 -21.82 -3.86
C GLY A 279 -5.47 -21.63 -3.40
N ARG A 280 -4.82 -20.47 -3.60
CA ARG A 280 -3.41 -20.27 -3.21
C ARG A 280 -3.30 -19.71 -1.78
N ASP A 281 -2.68 -20.47 -0.89
CA ASP A 281 -2.36 -20.09 0.50
C ASP A 281 -3.56 -19.69 1.36
N THR A 282 -4.74 -20.24 1.07
CA THR A 282 -6.01 -19.87 1.70
C THR A 282 -6.30 -20.60 3.02
N LEU A 283 -5.38 -21.46 3.48
CA LEU A 283 -5.53 -22.22 4.71
C LEU A 283 -4.90 -21.50 5.89
N GLY A 284 -5.43 -21.73 7.10
CA GLY A 284 -4.96 -21.07 8.31
C GLY A 284 -5.24 -19.57 8.28
N ILE A 285 -4.24 -18.77 8.67
CA ILE A 285 -4.33 -17.31 8.74
C ILE A 285 -3.29 -16.59 7.86
N PHE A 286 -2.71 -17.27 6.86
CA PHE A 286 -1.69 -16.66 6.00
C PHE A 286 -2.28 -15.69 4.96
N ARG A 287 -3.41 -16.05 4.35
CA ARG A 287 -4.18 -15.21 3.40
C ARG A 287 -5.64 -15.12 3.85
N ILE A 288 -6.00 -13.99 4.43
CA ILE A 288 -7.28 -13.76 5.14
C ILE A 288 -7.85 -12.39 4.78
N HIS A 289 -9.14 -12.19 5.06
CA HIS A 289 -9.83 -10.95 4.73
C HIS A 289 -9.52 -9.79 5.68
N GLN A 290 -9.10 -10.09 6.90
CA GLN A 290 -8.79 -9.13 7.94
C GLN A 290 -7.48 -9.50 8.62
N PHE A 291 -6.51 -8.59 8.67
CA PHE A 291 -5.20 -8.82 9.29
C PHE A 291 -4.63 -7.50 9.81
N GLU A 292 -3.71 -7.54 10.77
CA GLU A 292 -3.06 -6.34 11.28
C GLU A 292 -1.73 -6.07 10.54
N LYS A 293 -1.42 -4.79 10.32
CA LYS A 293 -0.17 -4.38 9.68
C LYS A 293 0.43 -3.16 10.34
N VAL A 294 1.74 -3.21 10.55
CA VAL A 294 2.58 -2.05 10.86
C VAL A 294 3.33 -1.67 9.59
N GLU A 295 3.09 -0.45 9.11
CA GLU A 295 3.54 0.07 7.81
C GLU A 295 4.50 1.23 8.00
N GLN A 296 5.62 1.22 7.31
CA GLN A 296 6.49 2.37 7.15
C GLN A 296 6.01 3.21 5.95
N PHE A 297 5.95 4.52 6.12
CA PHE A 297 5.61 5.44 5.04
C PHE A 297 6.54 6.64 5.08
N VAL A 298 7.17 6.97 3.96
CA VAL A 298 8.13 8.08 3.86
C VAL A 298 7.74 9.02 2.74
N ILE A 299 7.71 10.31 3.05
CA ILE A 299 7.63 11.40 2.09
C ILE A 299 9.03 11.99 1.97
N ALA A 300 9.62 11.84 0.79
CA ALA A 300 11.01 12.19 0.52
C ALA A 300 11.13 13.31 -0.52
N SER A 301 12.30 13.97 -0.52
CA SER A 301 12.66 14.91 -1.58
C SER A 301 12.78 14.18 -2.93
N PRO A 302 12.30 14.79 -4.04
CA PRO A 302 12.54 14.28 -5.39
C PRO A 302 13.96 14.59 -5.89
N GLU A 303 14.74 15.39 -5.15
CA GLU A 303 16.09 15.81 -5.56
C GLU A 303 17.13 14.72 -5.29
N GLY A 304 18.01 14.49 -6.26
CA GLY A 304 19.12 13.52 -6.14
C GLY A 304 18.62 12.09 -5.90
N ASN A 305 19.24 11.40 -4.94
CA ASN A 305 18.91 10.02 -4.57
C ASN A 305 18.07 9.91 -3.30
N ALA A 306 17.55 11.01 -2.75
CA ALA A 306 16.93 11.02 -1.42
C ALA A 306 15.79 9.99 -1.26
N SER A 307 14.93 9.80 -2.27
CA SER A 307 13.90 8.76 -2.22
C SER A 307 14.48 7.35 -2.30
N TRP A 308 15.54 7.14 -3.06
CA TRP A 308 16.18 5.83 -3.17
C TRP A 308 16.92 5.46 -1.88
N GLU A 309 17.60 6.41 -1.26
CA GLU A 309 18.21 6.25 0.07
C GLU A 309 17.16 5.93 1.14
N ALA A 310 16.00 6.61 1.11
CA ALA A 310 14.89 6.29 1.98
C ALA A 310 14.33 4.87 1.75
N MET A 311 14.28 4.39 0.51
CA MET A 311 13.86 3.01 0.20
C MET A 311 14.80 1.98 0.83
N GLU A 312 16.12 2.20 0.73
CA GLU A 312 17.12 1.31 1.33
C GLU A 312 17.05 1.35 2.87
N GLU A 313 16.80 2.51 3.48
CA GLU A 313 16.55 2.63 4.93
C GLU A 313 15.31 1.84 5.37
N MET A 314 14.19 1.97 4.64
CA MET A 314 12.94 1.27 4.95
C MET A 314 13.09 -0.24 4.80
N LEU A 315 13.80 -0.70 3.77
CA LEU A 315 14.13 -2.11 3.59
C LEU A 315 15.02 -2.61 4.75
N ALA A 316 16.07 -1.86 5.11
CA ALA A 316 16.94 -2.21 6.23
C ALA A 316 16.18 -2.29 7.57
N ASN A 317 15.21 -1.41 7.79
CA ASN A 317 14.31 -1.50 8.95
C ASN A 317 13.52 -2.81 8.95
N ALA A 318 12.94 -3.20 7.81
CA ALA A 318 12.25 -4.47 7.69
C ALA A 318 13.21 -5.65 7.93
N GLU A 319 14.36 -5.68 7.27
CA GLU A 319 15.41 -6.68 7.46
C GLU A 319 15.76 -6.83 8.95
N ASP A 320 16.13 -5.74 9.63
CA ASP A 320 16.49 -5.75 11.05
C ASP A 320 15.37 -6.27 11.96
N PHE A 321 14.09 -6.00 11.63
CA PHE A 321 12.96 -6.56 12.36
C PHE A 321 12.96 -8.09 12.27
N TYR A 322 13.01 -8.67 11.07
CA TYR A 322 12.99 -10.13 10.89
C TYR A 322 14.28 -10.80 11.38
N GLN A 323 15.43 -10.12 11.32
CA GLN A 323 16.67 -10.57 11.95
C GLN A 323 16.53 -10.63 13.48
N SER A 324 15.90 -9.63 14.11
CA SER A 324 15.63 -9.65 15.55
C SER A 324 14.70 -10.79 15.98
N LEU A 325 13.81 -11.20 15.07
CA LEU A 325 12.96 -12.39 15.23
C LEU A 325 13.70 -13.70 14.91
N GLY A 326 14.95 -13.66 14.44
CA GLY A 326 15.71 -14.84 14.05
C GLY A 326 15.10 -15.62 12.88
N LEU A 327 14.35 -14.98 12.00
CA LEU A 327 13.67 -15.63 10.87
C LEU A 327 14.57 -15.60 9.62
N PRO A 328 14.92 -16.75 9.02
CA PRO A 328 15.65 -16.78 7.77
C PRO A 328 14.82 -16.20 6.63
N TYR A 329 15.43 -15.43 5.74
CA TYR A 329 14.74 -14.81 4.61
C TYR A 329 15.65 -14.60 3.40
N ARG A 330 15.02 -14.25 2.28
CA ARG A 330 15.65 -13.64 1.12
C ARG A 330 14.96 -12.33 0.76
N VAL A 331 15.71 -11.39 0.23
CA VAL A 331 15.17 -10.17 -0.40
C VAL A 331 15.24 -10.36 -1.90
N VAL A 332 14.13 -10.12 -2.57
CA VAL A 332 14.02 -10.23 -4.03
C VAL A 332 13.63 -8.89 -4.65
N ASN A 333 14.24 -8.57 -5.80
CA ASN A 333 13.85 -7.46 -6.65
C ASN A 333 12.79 -7.94 -7.63
N ILE A 334 11.61 -7.32 -7.54
CA ILE A 334 10.44 -7.80 -8.25
C ILE A 334 10.52 -7.45 -9.73
N VAL A 335 10.17 -8.41 -10.57
CA VAL A 335 10.17 -8.24 -12.03
C VAL A 335 9.17 -7.19 -12.48
N SER A 336 9.47 -6.54 -13.60
CA SER A 336 8.70 -5.41 -14.11
C SER A 336 7.23 -5.71 -14.39
N GLY A 337 6.89 -6.94 -14.79
CA GLY A 337 5.51 -7.36 -15.05
C GLY A 337 4.65 -7.49 -13.78
N GLU A 338 5.28 -7.62 -12.61
CA GLU A 338 4.62 -7.81 -11.31
C GLU A 338 4.66 -6.55 -10.43
N LEU A 339 5.14 -5.43 -10.99
CA LEU A 339 5.03 -4.13 -10.38
C LEU A 339 3.62 -3.59 -10.57
N ASN A 340 2.97 -3.24 -9.46
CA ASN A 340 1.75 -2.46 -9.49
C ASN A 340 2.03 -1.08 -10.14
N ASN A 341 1.00 -0.43 -10.70
CA ASN A 341 1.17 0.83 -11.44
C ASN A 341 1.86 1.95 -10.66
N ALA A 342 1.81 1.97 -9.32
CA ALA A 342 2.46 3.03 -8.54
C ALA A 342 3.97 2.84 -8.39
N ALA A 343 4.45 1.61 -8.22
CA ALA A 343 5.85 1.34 -7.90
C ALA A 343 6.75 1.52 -9.13
N SER A 344 7.80 2.33 -8.98
CA SER A 344 8.93 2.38 -9.93
C SER A 344 9.89 1.20 -9.72
N LYS A 345 10.00 0.75 -8.47
CA LYS A 345 10.78 -0.42 -8.03
C LYS A 345 10.15 -0.98 -6.75
N LYS A 346 10.19 -2.29 -6.58
CA LYS A 346 9.66 -3.00 -5.42
C LYS A 346 10.64 -4.09 -4.97
N TYR A 347 10.91 -4.13 -3.68
CA TYR A 347 11.59 -5.23 -3.02
C TYR A 347 10.61 -6.00 -2.16
N ASP A 348 10.65 -7.32 -2.23
CA ASP A 348 9.92 -8.17 -1.28
C ASP A 348 10.93 -8.91 -0.39
N LEU A 349 10.64 -8.96 0.91
CA LEU A 349 11.31 -9.86 1.85
C LEU A 349 10.44 -11.10 1.99
N GLU A 350 10.98 -12.22 1.55
CA GLU A 350 10.33 -13.52 1.62
C GLU A 350 11.01 -14.36 2.70
N ALA A 351 10.27 -14.72 3.75
CA ALA A 351 10.79 -15.52 4.85
C ALA A 351 10.64 -17.02 4.58
N TRP A 352 11.52 -17.81 5.18
CA TRP A 352 11.53 -19.26 5.04
C TRP A 352 10.42 -19.93 5.87
N PHE A 353 9.62 -20.78 5.22
CA PHE A 353 8.60 -21.62 5.85
C PHE A 353 9.06 -23.08 5.84
N PRO A 354 9.65 -23.60 6.94
CA PRO A 354 10.34 -24.87 6.93
C PRO A 354 9.43 -26.08 6.72
N ALA A 355 8.15 -26.04 7.11
CA ALA A 355 7.27 -27.19 6.87
C ALA A 355 6.99 -27.41 5.37
N SER A 356 6.90 -26.31 4.62
CA SER A 356 6.66 -26.32 3.17
C SER A 356 7.91 -26.18 2.30
N ALA A 357 9.08 -25.98 2.93
CA ALA A 357 10.37 -25.77 2.27
C ALA A 357 10.32 -24.70 1.16
N THR A 358 9.69 -23.56 1.46
CA THR A 358 9.55 -22.47 0.50
C THR A 358 9.70 -21.11 1.17
N PHE A 359 10.07 -20.11 0.37
CA PHE A 359 10.05 -18.71 0.77
C PHE A 359 8.66 -18.12 0.50
N ARG A 360 8.15 -17.30 1.42
CA ARG A 360 6.87 -16.60 1.27
C ARG A 360 6.99 -15.14 1.67
N GLU A 361 6.38 -14.27 0.88
CA GLU A 361 6.37 -12.82 1.08
C GLU A 361 5.78 -12.43 2.46
N LEU A 362 6.59 -11.73 3.26
CA LEU A 362 6.16 -11.09 4.52
C LEU A 362 6.22 -9.56 4.46
N VAL A 363 7.08 -9.02 3.60
CA VAL A 363 7.20 -7.57 3.40
C VAL A 363 7.25 -7.26 1.92
N SER A 364 6.64 -6.14 1.57
CA SER A 364 6.91 -5.44 0.33
C SER A 364 7.33 -4.01 0.62
N CYS A 365 8.29 -3.48 -0.12
CA CYS A 365 8.88 -2.16 0.02
C CYS A 365 8.96 -1.49 -1.36
N SER A 366 8.22 -0.41 -1.57
CA SER A 366 8.09 0.26 -2.86
C SER A 366 8.56 1.70 -2.84
N ASN A 367 9.23 2.12 -3.91
CA ASN A 367 9.40 3.52 -4.24
C ASN A 367 8.40 3.92 -5.33
N CYS A 368 7.44 4.78 -4.99
CA CYS A 368 6.39 5.22 -5.90
C CYS A 368 6.71 6.55 -6.59
N LEU A 369 7.90 7.12 -6.34
CA LEU A 369 8.30 8.45 -6.81
C LEU A 369 7.14 9.45 -6.59
N ASP A 370 6.87 10.32 -7.56
CA ASP A 370 5.78 11.29 -7.51
C ASP A 370 4.42 10.76 -7.99
N TYR A 371 4.29 9.44 -8.23
CA TYR A 371 3.09 8.88 -8.86
C TYR A 371 1.83 9.12 -8.01
N GLN A 372 1.91 8.85 -6.71
CA GLN A 372 0.80 9.03 -5.77
C GLN A 372 0.60 10.53 -5.45
N SER A 373 1.69 11.25 -5.18
CA SER A 373 1.65 12.67 -4.81
C SER A 373 1.07 13.55 -5.91
N ARG A 374 1.25 13.20 -7.19
CA ARG A 374 0.60 13.91 -8.32
C ARG A 374 -0.92 13.79 -8.31
N ARG A 375 -1.46 12.59 -8.07
CA ARG A 375 -2.93 12.41 -7.99
C ARG A 375 -3.53 13.09 -6.78
N LEU A 376 -2.82 13.03 -5.65
CA LEU A 376 -3.23 13.63 -4.39
C LEU A 376 -2.88 15.12 -4.28
N ASP A 377 -2.22 15.67 -5.30
CA ASP A 377 -1.81 17.06 -5.38
C ASP A 377 -0.89 17.53 -4.23
N ILE A 378 0.05 16.67 -3.83
CA ILE A 378 0.96 16.87 -2.68
C ILE A 378 2.30 17.42 -3.19
N ARG A 379 2.52 18.70 -2.96
CA ARG A 379 3.54 19.48 -3.68
C ARG A 379 4.75 19.79 -2.82
N LEU A 380 5.89 20.00 -3.46
CA LEU A 380 7.08 20.58 -2.86
C LEU A 380 7.18 22.04 -3.29
N ARG A 381 7.34 22.96 -2.33
CA ARG A 381 7.48 24.37 -2.64
C ARG A 381 8.83 24.62 -3.32
N THR A 382 8.79 25.24 -4.49
CA THR A 382 9.98 25.73 -5.20
C THR A 382 10.26 27.19 -4.81
N PRO A 383 11.54 27.64 -4.82
CA PRO A 383 11.89 29.02 -4.50
C PRO A 383 11.09 30.03 -5.33
N LYS A 384 10.68 31.16 -4.71
CA LYS A 384 9.90 32.23 -5.38
C LYS A 384 10.61 32.69 -6.65
N GLY A 385 9.88 32.68 -7.78
CA GLY A 385 10.37 33.10 -9.10
C GLY A 385 10.68 31.95 -10.06
N ALA A 386 10.84 30.72 -9.57
CA ALA A 386 11.00 29.53 -10.41
C ALA A 386 9.65 28.87 -10.78
N ALA A 387 8.55 29.26 -10.12
CA ALA A 387 7.25 28.62 -10.23
C ALA A 387 6.41 29.12 -11.43
N THR A 388 6.58 28.54 -12.61
CA THR A 388 5.57 28.52 -13.69
C THR A 388 4.70 27.24 -13.59
N GLU A 389 3.56 27.15 -14.28
CA GLU A 389 2.76 25.90 -14.31
C GLU A 389 3.59 24.66 -14.71
N THR A 390 4.70 24.86 -15.46
CA THR A 390 5.67 23.83 -15.86
C THR A 390 6.67 23.41 -14.76
N THR A 391 6.53 23.89 -13.52
CA THR A 391 7.54 23.68 -12.44
C THR A 391 6.93 23.32 -11.09
N LYS A 392 5.67 22.87 -11.05
CA LYS A 392 5.11 22.27 -9.83
C LYS A 392 5.91 21.01 -9.51
N SER A 393 6.75 21.08 -8.48
CA SER A 393 7.48 19.94 -7.95
C SER A 393 6.58 19.16 -6.99
N PHE A 394 6.70 17.84 -7.01
CA PHE A 394 5.95 16.93 -6.15
C PHE A 394 6.93 16.11 -5.31
N VAL A 395 6.55 15.81 -4.08
CA VAL A 395 7.34 14.93 -3.21
C VAL A 395 7.32 13.49 -3.74
N HIS A 396 8.35 12.72 -3.40
CA HIS A 396 8.34 11.28 -3.62
C HIS A 396 7.70 10.56 -2.44
N MET A 397 6.93 9.51 -2.70
CA MET A 397 6.25 8.71 -1.68
C MET A 397 6.72 7.26 -1.72
N LEU A 398 6.96 6.70 -0.54
CA LEU A 398 7.43 5.34 -0.35
C LEU A 398 6.62 4.65 0.75
N ASN A 399 6.44 3.34 0.59
CA ASN A 399 5.79 2.48 1.56
C ASN A 399 6.62 1.22 1.78
N SER A 400 6.54 0.65 2.97
CA SER A 400 7.12 -0.66 3.27
C SER A 400 6.42 -1.31 4.45
N THR A 401 6.00 -2.56 4.28
CA THR A 401 5.55 -3.36 5.41
C THR A 401 6.69 -3.50 6.42
N LEU A 402 6.47 -3.16 7.68
CA LEU A 402 7.38 -3.57 8.75
C LEU A 402 7.03 -4.98 9.23
N THR A 403 5.75 -5.21 9.50
CA THR A 403 5.20 -6.55 9.73
C THR A 403 3.71 -6.60 9.37
N ALA A 404 3.33 -7.60 8.58
CA ALA A 404 1.96 -8.08 8.51
C ALA A 404 1.85 -9.24 9.49
N THR A 405 1.12 -9.04 10.58
CA THR A 405 1.34 -9.83 11.80
C THR A 405 0.86 -11.26 11.67
N GLU A 406 -0.24 -11.54 10.97
CA GLU A 406 -0.76 -12.90 10.83
C GLU A 406 0.16 -13.76 9.96
N ARG A 407 0.73 -13.20 8.87
CA ARG A 407 1.76 -13.91 8.08
C ARG A 407 3.05 -14.11 8.88
N THR A 408 3.47 -13.10 9.64
CA THR A 408 4.66 -13.17 10.49
C THR A 408 4.48 -14.21 11.59
N LEU A 409 3.29 -14.27 12.19
CA LEU A 409 2.89 -15.25 13.19
C LEU A 409 3.03 -16.66 12.60
N CYS A 410 2.47 -16.93 11.41
CA CYS A 410 2.64 -18.21 10.72
C CYS A 410 4.13 -18.60 10.57
N CYS A 411 4.99 -17.64 10.19
CA CYS A 411 6.43 -17.87 10.04
C CYS A 411 7.12 -18.17 11.39
N VAL A 412 6.79 -17.42 12.44
CA VAL A 412 7.28 -17.66 13.81
C VAL A 412 6.89 -19.05 14.28
N LEU A 413 5.62 -19.44 14.12
CA LEU A 413 5.15 -20.77 14.54
C LEU A 413 5.97 -21.89 13.89
N GLU A 414 6.15 -21.84 12.56
CA GLU A 414 6.87 -22.89 11.86
C GLU A 414 8.37 -22.94 12.23
N ASN A 415 9.01 -21.78 12.40
CA ASN A 415 10.44 -21.71 12.70
C ASN A 415 10.78 -21.99 14.17
N TYR A 416 9.88 -21.68 15.11
CA TYR A 416 10.10 -21.82 16.55
C TYR A 416 9.42 -23.03 17.20
N GLN A 417 8.74 -23.88 16.42
CA GLN A 417 8.14 -25.11 16.94
C GLN A 417 9.17 -26.10 17.51
N THR A 418 8.72 -26.88 18.46
CA THR A 418 9.38 -27.97 19.18
C THR A 418 8.41 -29.16 19.21
N PRO A 419 8.84 -30.35 19.67
CA PRO A 419 7.92 -31.49 19.81
C PRO A 419 6.76 -31.25 20.79
N GLU A 420 6.84 -30.26 21.68
CA GLU A 420 5.86 -29.98 22.73
C GLU A 420 5.07 -28.67 22.55
N GLY A 421 5.44 -27.82 21.58
CA GLY A 421 4.83 -26.50 21.41
C GLY A 421 5.71 -25.54 20.62
N VAL A 422 5.54 -24.24 20.82
CA VAL A 422 6.30 -23.18 20.13
C VAL A 422 6.99 -22.27 21.14
N ARG A 423 8.30 -22.04 20.95
CA ARG A 423 9.05 -21.04 21.73
C ARG A 423 8.71 -19.63 21.25
N VAL A 424 8.64 -18.68 22.17
CA VAL A 424 8.50 -17.26 21.82
C VAL A 424 9.87 -16.70 21.44
N PRO A 425 10.04 -16.01 20.29
CA PRO A 425 11.28 -15.33 19.94
C PRO A 425 11.71 -14.33 21.02
N ASP A 426 13.01 -14.24 21.31
CA ASP A 426 13.52 -13.40 22.40
C ASP A 426 13.11 -11.93 22.27
N ALA A 427 13.09 -11.40 21.05
CA ALA A 427 12.65 -10.02 20.77
C ALA A 427 11.17 -9.76 21.11
N LEU A 428 10.33 -10.79 21.20
CA LEU A 428 8.90 -10.66 21.51
C LEU A 428 8.58 -10.90 22.99
N LYS A 429 9.45 -11.58 23.74
CA LYS A 429 9.23 -11.89 25.16
C LYS A 429 8.85 -10.67 26.03
N PRO A 430 9.46 -9.47 25.87
CA PRO A 430 9.06 -8.30 26.65
C PRO A 430 7.59 -7.89 26.51
N PHE A 431 6.92 -8.32 25.44
CA PHE A 431 5.53 -7.99 25.14
C PHE A 431 4.55 -9.15 25.36
N MET A 432 5.03 -10.28 25.87
CA MET A 432 4.27 -11.53 25.97
C MET A 432 3.77 -11.83 27.39
N ALA A 433 3.74 -10.84 28.29
CA ALA A 433 3.28 -10.99 29.68
C ALA A 433 3.96 -12.16 30.43
N GLY A 434 5.26 -12.36 30.20
CA GLY A 434 6.04 -13.45 30.81
C GLY A 434 5.90 -14.82 30.13
N VAL A 435 5.11 -14.93 29.05
CA VAL A 435 5.02 -16.16 28.26
C VAL A 435 6.27 -16.31 27.39
N GLU A 436 7.04 -17.37 27.64
CA GLU A 436 8.22 -17.72 26.84
C GLU A 436 8.02 -18.96 25.97
N PHE A 437 6.96 -19.73 26.23
CA PHE A 437 6.64 -20.98 25.53
C PHE A 437 5.12 -21.17 25.45
N ILE A 438 4.63 -21.56 24.27
CA ILE A 438 3.22 -21.84 24.01
C ILE A 438 3.09 -23.36 23.82
N PRO A 439 2.56 -24.11 24.81
CA PRO A 439 2.48 -25.56 24.72
C PRO A 439 1.34 -26.02 23.80
N PHE A 440 1.47 -27.21 23.23
CA PHE A 440 0.35 -27.87 22.57
C PHE A 440 -0.78 -28.14 23.57
N ARG A 441 -1.99 -27.74 23.20
CA ARG A 441 -3.24 -28.01 23.93
C ARG A 441 -4.04 -29.13 23.32
N LYS A 442 -3.75 -29.45 22.05
CA LYS A 442 -4.44 -30.48 21.28
C LYS A 442 -3.42 -31.35 20.56
N ALA A 443 -3.86 -32.54 20.16
CA ALA A 443 -3.10 -33.45 19.32
C ALA A 443 -4.01 -34.07 18.25
N PHE A 444 -3.42 -34.57 17.17
CA PHE A 444 -4.14 -35.40 16.21
C PHE A 444 -4.19 -36.84 16.72
N ASP A 445 -5.39 -37.42 16.79
CA ASP A 445 -5.55 -38.84 17.07
C ASP A 445 -5.12 -39.71 15.87
N ALA A 446 -5.18 -41.04 16.02
CA ALA A 446 -4.82 -41.99 14.96
C ALA A 446 -5.67 -41.87 13.69
N LYS A 447 -6.82 -41.18 13.75
CA LYS A 447 -7.73 -40.91 12.62
C LYS A 447 -7.53 -39.50 12.05
N GLY A 448 -6.56 -38.73 12.55
CA GLY A 448 -6.31 -37.35 12.14
C GLY A 448 -7.31 -36.34 12.72
N LYS A 449 -8.12 -36.73 13.70
CA LYS A 449 -9.04 -35.80 14.38
C LYS A 449 -8.31 -35.07 15.49
N LEU A 450 -8.55 -33.77 15.58
CA LEU A 450 -8.04 -32.93 16.66
C LEU A 450 -8.75 -33.27 17.98
N VAL A 451 -7.98 -33.63 19.01
CA VAL A 451 -8.47 -33.96 20.36
C VAL A 451 -7.71 -33.14 21.41
N ASP A 452 -8.39 -32.75 22.48
CA ASP A 452 -7.77 -32.01 23.58
C ASP A 452 -6.78 -32.90 24.34
N LEU A 453 -5.60 -32.35 24.64
CA LEU A 453 -4.65 -32.98 25.54
C LEU A 453 -5.13 -32.81 26.99
N PRO A 454 -4.81 -33.75 27.89
CA PRO A 454 -5.08 -33.58 29.30
C PRO A 454 -4.49 -32.26 29.79
N LYS A 455 -5.25 -31.46 30.54
CA LYS A 455 -4.74 -30.22 31.12
C LYS A 455 -3.48 -30.55 31.94
N SER A 456 -2.33 -30.09 31.45
CA SER A 456 -1.08 -30.14 32.21
C SER A 456 -1.30 -29.42 33.55
N THR A 457 -0.94 -30.07 34.65
CA THR A 457 -0.95 -29.51 36.01
C THR A 457 0.21 -28.54 36.26
N ALA A 458 0.97 -28.15 35.23
CA ALA A 458 2.09 -27.23 35.34
C ALA A 458 1.59 -25.78 35.54
N THR A 459 1.52 -25.42 36.82
CA THR A 459 1.64 -24.07 37.41
C THR A 459 1.59 -22.90 36.44
N SER A 460 0.48 -22.19 36.46
CA SER A 460 0.41 -20.76 36.16
C SER A 460 1.46 -20.02 37.01
N GLY A 461 2.54 -19.55 36.39
CA GLY A 461 3.50 -18.62 36.98
C GLY A 461 2.91 -17.22 37.20
N ALA A 462 1.70 -17.13 37.76
CA ALA A 462 1.20 -15.90 38.34
C ALA A 462 1.96 -15.70 39.65
N ALA A 463 3.02 -14.89 39.60
CA ALA A 463 3.66 -14.37 40.81
C ALA A 463 2.56 -13.76 41.69
N THR A 464 2.32 -14.38 42.85
CA THR A 464 1.43 -13.84 43.87
C THR A 464 1.99 -12.46 44.25
N PRO A 465 1.19 -11.37 44.20
CA PRO A 465 1.68 -10.10 44.70
C PRO A 465 1.94 -10.28 46.20
N ALA A 466 3.17 -9.95 46.62
CA ALA A 466 3.52 -9.92 48.04
C ALA A 466 2.53 -8.98 48.77
N PRO A 467 2.02 -9.35 49.96
CA PRO A 467 1.13 -8.47 50.69
C PRO A 467 1.90 -7.21 51.10
N GLU A 468 1.41 -6.05 50.67
CA GLU A 468 1.83 -4.77 51.24
C GLU A 468 1.58 -4.82 52.75
N ALA A 469 2.66 -4.91 53.51
CA ALA A 469 2.63 -4.67 54.94
C ALA A 469 2.38 -3.17 55.14
N ALA A 470 1.11 -2.82 55.36
CA ALA A 470 0.76 -1.57 55.99
C ALA A 470 1.35 -1.55 57.41
N SER A 471 2.23 -0.60 57.68
CA SER A 471 2.55 -0.19 59.04
C SER A 471 2.79 1.32 59.09
N ALA A 472 1.83 1.99 59.75
CA ALA A 472 1.84 3.24 60.52
C ALA A 472 2.88 4.32 60.20
#